data_AF-A0A6J0YX13-F1
#
_entry.id   AF-A0A6J0YX13-F1
#
_cell.length_a   1.000
_cell.length_b   1.000
_cell.length_c   1.000
_cell.angle_alpha   90.00
_cell.angle_beta   90.00
_cell.angle_gamma   90.00
#
_symmetry.space_group_name_H-M   'P 1'
#
loop_
_entity.id
_entity.type
_entity.pdbx_description
1 polymer ?
#
loop_
_entity_poly.entity_id
_entity_poly.type
_entity_poly.pdbx_seq_one_letter_code
_entity_poly.pdbx_strand_id
1 'polypeptide(L)'
;MDLVITQELARAKSQQDADALKRAYQLIKSANLGKSEFDPTESFSPDLFVLCAEQALKMGQREVSEDCIQMYFKVKGPVTQFLGRAHLCRAQLCAPKSTENMVRGSPEPRVLGPPDSLPFK
;
A
#
# COMPACT_ATOMS: atom_id res chain seq x y z
N MET A 1 -4.77 -6.57 -20.74
CA MET A 1 -4.92 -6.95 -19.32
C MET A 1 -4.57 -5.79 -18.37
N ASP A 2 -3.47 -5.06 -18.59
CA ASP A 2 -3.05 -3.91 -17.77
C ASP A 2 -4.12 -2.85 -17.53
N LEU A 3 -4.96 -2.53 -18.53
CA LEU A 3 -5.99 -1.50 -18.41
C LEU A 3 -7.02 -1.82 -17.31
N VAL A 4 -7.43 -3.09 -17.21
CA VAL A 4 -8.41 -3.55 -16.21
C VAL A 4 -7.78 -3.49 -14.82
N ILE A 5 -6.54 -3.98 -14.67
CA ILE A 5 -5.81 -3.93 -13.41
C ILE A 5 -5.61 -2.47 -12.96
N THR A 6 -5.22 -1.59 -13.88
CA THR A 6 -5.03 -0.16 -13.60
C THR A 6 -6.33 0.51 -13.17
N GLN A 7 -7.46 0.15 -13.80
CA GLN A 7 -8.77 0.68 -13.41
C GLN A 7 -9.18 0.21 -12.01
N GLU A 8 -8.99 -1.07 -11.67
CA GLU A 8 -9.28 -1.56 -10.33
C GLU A 8 -8.37 -0.92 -9.27
N LEU A 9 -7.08 -0.74 -9.57
CA LEU A 9 -6.16 0.00 -8.69
C LEU A 9 -6.56 1.47 -8.53
N ALA A 10 -7.06 2.11 -9.58
CA ALA A 10 -7.57 3.48 -9.52
C ALA A 10 -8.82 3.57 -8.63
N ARG A 11 -9.75 2.59 -8.72
CA ARG A 11 -10.92 2.51 -7.82
C ARG A 11 -10.50 2.29 -6.38
N ALA A 12 -9.61 1.32 -6.14
CA ALA A 12 -9.04 1.05 -4.82
C ALA A 12 -8.39 2.29 -4.20
N LYS A 13 -7.67 3.08 -5.01
CA LYS A 13 -7.02 4.31 -4.55
C LYS A 13 -8.03 5.43 -4.25
N SER A 14 -8.96 5.70 -5.17
CA SER A 14 -9.87 6.84 -5.08
C SER A 14 -11.00 6.64 -4.06
N GLN A 15 -11.44 5.40 -3.88
CA GLN A 15 -12.60 5.07 -3.03
C GLN A 15 -12.21 4.27 -1.78
N GLN A 16 -10.92 3.99 -1.58
CA GLN A 16 -10.44 3.03 -0.58
C GLN A 16 -11.15 1.67 -0.68
N ASP A 17 -11.51 1.26 -1.89
CA ASP A 17 -12.26 0.03 -2.15
C ASP A 17 -11.33 -1.20 -2.02
N ALA A 18 -11.51 -1.93 -0.92
CA ALA A 18 -10.74 -3.13 -0.61
C ALA A 18 -11.06 -4.30 -1.55
N ASP A 19 -12.28 -4.38 -2.07
CA ASP A 19 -12.67 -5.41 -3.02
C ASP A 19 -12.04 -5.14 -4.39
N ALA A 20 -11.98 -3.87 -4.82
CA ALA A 20 -11.25 -3.47 -6.03
C ALA A 20 -9.77 -3.80 -5.93
N LEU A 21 -9.14 -3.54 -4.78
CA LEU A 21 -7.75 -3.93 -4.54
C LEU A 21 -7.58 -5.45 -4.66
N LYS A 22 -8.47 -6.22 -4.06
CA LYS A 22 -8.44 -7.69 -4.10
C LYS A 22 -8.64 -8.21 -5.52
N ARG A 23 -9.55 -7.62 -6.30
CA ARG A 23 -9.74 -7.95 -7.73
C ARG A 23 -8.49 -7.66 -8.54
N ALA A 24 -7.88 -6.48 -8.37
CA ALA A 24 -6.61 -6.13 -9.03
C ALA A 24 -5.50 -7.16 -8.70
N TYR A 25 -5.36 -7.50 -7.42
CA TYR A 25 -4.40 -8.50 -6.95
C TYR A 25 -4.63 -9.88 -7.58
N GLN A 26 -5.87 -10.38 -7.60
CA GLN A 26 -6.19 -11.68 -8.19
C GLN A 26 -5.92 -11.73 -9.69
N LEU A 27 -6.19 -10.63 -10.41
CA LEU A 27 -5.87 -10.51 -11.82
C LEU A 27 -4.36 -10.56 -12.07
N ILE A 28 -3.58 -9.78 -11.32
CA ILE A 28 -2.11 -9.78 -11.38
C ILE A 28 -1.57 -11.19 -11.09
N LYS A 29 -2.07 -11.85 -10.05
CA LYS A 29 -1.61 -13.18 -9.62
C LYS A 29 -1.94 -14.25 -10.66
N SER A 30 -3.17 -14.25 -11.18
CA SER A 30 -3.61 -15.18 -12.22
C SER A 30 -2.79 -15.00 -13.50
N ALA A 31 -2.54 -13.75 -13.89
CA ALA A 31 -1.72 -13.44 -15.05
C ALA A 31 -0.26 -13.88 -14.87
N ASN A 32 0.28 -13.79 -13.64
CA ASN A 32 1.64 -14.25 -13.35
C ASN A 32 1.75 -15.77 -13.33
N LEU A 33 0.72 -16.48 -12.84
CA LEU A 33 0.65 -17.94 -12.83
C LEU A 33 0.38 -18.52 -14.23
N GLY A 34 -0.37 -17.81 -15.06
CA GLY A 34 -0.69 -18.19 -16.44
C GLY A 34 0.46 -17.99 -17.43
N LYS A 35 1.62 -17.46 -16.99
CA LYS A 35 2.82 -17.37 -17.82
C LYS A 35 3.35 -18.77 -18.15
N SER A 36 2.84 -19.33 -19.25
CA SER A 36 3.52 -20.39 -19.99
C SER A 36 4.73 -19.77 -20.69
N GLU A 37 5.87 -20.46 -20.68
CA GLU A 37 7.14 -20.02 -21.30
C GLU A 37 7.02 -19.70 -22.81
N PHE A 38 5.87 -19.99 -23.42
CA PHE A 38 5.66 -19.99 -24.86
C PHE A 38 4.85 -18.81 -25.43
N ASP A 39 4.23 -17.95 -24.60
CA ASP A 39 3.43 -16.82 -25.13
C ASP A 39 3.80 -15.47 -24.48
N PRO A 40 4.79 -14.74 -25.04
CA PRO A 40 5.25 -13.45 -24.51
C PRO A 40 4.22 -12.31 -24.68
N THR A 41 3.14 -12.55 -25.44
CA THR A 41 2.12 -11.58 -25.83
C THR A 41 1.12 -11.25 -24.71
N GLU A 42 0.97 -12.13 -23.71
CA GLU A 42 0.04 -11.95 -22.57
C GLU A 42 0.72 -11.41 -21.30
N SER A 43 1.93 -10.85 -21.40
CA SER A 43 2.57 -10.26 -20.22
C SER A 43 1.99 -8.89 -19.88
N PHE A 44 1.75 -8.68 -18.58
CA PHE A 44 1.46 -7.37 -18.02
C PHE A 44 2.73 -6.66 -17.54
N SER A 45 2.66 -5.34 -17.30
CA SER A 45 3.81 -4.60 -16.80
C SER A 45 4.15 -5.01 -15.36
N PRO A 46 5.43 -5.33 -15.04
CA PRO A 46 5.85 -5.64 -13.67
C PRO A 46 5.60 -4.48 -12.71
N ASP A 47 5.46 -3.25 -13.21
CA ASP A 47 5.15 -2.07 -12.40
C ASP A 47 3.80 -2.20 -11.67
N LEU A 48 2.86 -2.99 -12.20
CA LEU A 48 1.57 -3.25 -11.57
C LEU A 48 1.69 -3.98 -10.23
N PHE A 49 2.72 -4.82 -10.04
CA PHE A 49 3.00 -5.42 -8.73
C PHE A 49 3.30 -4.35 -7.70
N VAL A 50 4.12 -3.37 -8.06
CA VAL A 50 4.56 -2.30 -7.15
C VAL A 50 3.38 -1.39 -6.82
N LEU A 51 2.59 -1.00 -7.82
CA LEU A 51 1.40 -0.18 -7.61
C LEU A 51 0.36 -0.88 -6.70
N CYS A 52 0.15 -2.17 -6.90
CA CYS A 52 -0.72 -2.97 -6.03
C CYS A 52 -0.17 -3.05 -4.61
N ALA A 53 1.14 -3.31 -4.46
CA ALA A 53 1.80 -3.40 -3.17
C ALA A 53 1.74 -2.12 -2.35
N GLU A 54 1.94 -0.96 -2.98
CA GLU A 54 1.84 0.35 -2.33
C GLU A 54 0.41 0.65 -1.87
N GLN A 55 -0.58 0.34 -2.69
CA GLN A 55 -1.97 0.56 -2.32
C GLN A 55 -2.38 -0.38 -1.18
N ALA A 56 -1.93 -1.63 -1.22
CA ALA A 56 -2.15 -2.60 -0.16
C ALA A 56 -1.55 -2.16 1.19
N LEU A 57 -0.33 -1.60 1.20
CA LEU A 57 0.28 -1.04 2.41
C LEU A 57 -0.54 0.12 2.99
N LYS A 58 -1.00 1.04 2.15
CA LYS A 58 -1.85 2.17 2.58
C LYS A 58 -3.18 1.73 3.18
N MET A 59 -3.68 0.57 2.76
CA MET A 59 -4.94 -0.02 3.23
C MET A 59 -4.74 -1.06 4.33
N GLY A 60 -3.51 -1.24 4.83
CA GLY A 60 -3.18 -2.22 5.88
C GLY A 60 -3.16 -3.68 5.42
N GLN A 61 -3.34 -3.97 4.13
CA GLN A 61 -3.32 -5.33 3.55
C GLN A 61 -1.87 -5.80 3.31
N ARG A 62 -1.13 -6.02 4.41
CA ARG A 62 0.31 -6.37 4.34
C ARG A 62 0.59 -7.66 3.57
N GLU A 63 -0.28 -8.67 3.69
CA GLU A 63 -0.14 -9.95 2.97
C GLU A 63 -0.19 -9.77 1.45
N VAL A 64 -1.14 -8.97 0.95
CA VAL A 64 -1.26 -8.65 -0.48
C VAL A 64 -0.01 -7.91 -0.96
N SER A 65 0.49 -6.97 -0.16
CA SER A 65 1.71 -6.23 -0.50
C SER A 65 2.93 -7.14 -0.56
N GLU A 66 3.10 -8.03 0.43
CA GLU A 66 4.22 -8.97 0.46
C GLU A 66 4.23 -9.91 -0.73
N ASP A 67 3.09 -10.51 -1.09
CA ASP A 67 2.98 -11.41 -2.24
C ASP A 67 3.30 -10.68 -3.55
N CYS A 68 2.79 -9.46 -3.73
CA CYS A 68 3.10 -8.60 -4.89
C CYS A 68 4.60 -8.28 -4.99
N ILE A 69 5.23 -7.89 -3.89
CA ILE A 69 6.67 -7.57 -3.86
C ILE A 69 7.52 -8.82 -4.12
N GLN A 70 7.16 -9.98 -3.57
CA GLN A 70 7.85 -11.22 -3.88
C GLN A 70 7.75 -11.57 -5.37
N MET A 71 6.57 -11.45 -5.98
CA MET A 71 6.41 -11.70 -7.41
C MET A 71 7.21 -10.72 -8.27
N TYR A 72 7.23 -9.43 -7.92
CA TYR A 72 8.03 -8.41 -8.62
C TYR A 72 9.51 -8.79 -8.68
N PHE A 73 10.11 -9.19 -7.56
CA PHE A 73 11.52 -9.57 -7.51
C PHE A 73 11.82 -10.96 -8.10
N LYS A 74 10.81 -11.83 -8.23
CA LYS A 74 10.97 -13.15 -8.88
C LYS A 74 10.97 -13.06 -10.39
N VAL A 75 10.20 -12.14 -10.97
CA VAL A 75 10.20 -11.93 -12.43
C VAL A 75 11.54 -11.34 -12.83
N LYS A 76 12.32 -12.06 -13.64
CA LYS A 76 13.56 -11.55 -14.25
C LYS A 76 13.21 -10.54 -15.35
N GLY A 77 12.77 -9.35 -14.94
CA GLY A 77 12.39 -8.26 -15.84
C GLY A 77 13.47 -7.18 -15.94
N PRO A 78 13.33 -6.24 -16.89
CA PRO A 78 14.17 -5.06 -16.96
C PRO A 78 14.04 -4.25 -15.66
N VAL A 79 15.14 -3.63 -15.23
CA VAL A 79 15.09 -2.69 -14.10
C VAL A 79 14.25 -1.49 -14.53
N THR A 80 13.08 -1.33 -13.90
CA THR A 80 12.19 -0.20 -14.14
C THR A 80 12.40 0.90 -13.09
N GLN A 81 11.87 2.10 -13.35
CA GLN A 81 11.85 3.22 -12.39
C GLN A 81 11.15 2.86 -11.04
N PHE A 82 10.44 1.73 -11.00
CA PHE A 82 9.74 1.25 -9.83
C PHE A 82 10.62 0.43 -8.87
N LEU A 83 11.86 0.09 -9.23
CA LEU A 83 12.74 -0.70 -8.37
C LEU A 83 12.92 -0.06 -6.98
N GLY A 84 13.17 1.25 -6.94
CA GLY A 84 13.27 1.99 -5.67
C GLY A 84 11.99 1.92 -4.83
N ARG A 85 10.83 1.99 -5.47
CA ARG A 85 9.51 1.89 -4.82
C ARG A 85 9.24 0.47 -4.31
N ALA A 86 9.63 -0.56 -5.05
CA ALA A 86 9.53 -1.95 -4.61
C ALA A 86 10.37 -2.22 -3.35
N HIS A 87 11.61 -1.69 -3.31
CA HIS A 87 12.44 -1.75 -2.11
C HIS A 87 11.84 -1.00 -0.93
N LEU A 88 11.20 0.16 -1.17
CA LEU A 88 10.50 0.90 -0.12
C LEU A 88 9.35 0.08 0.47
N CYS A 89 8.51 -0.56 -0.36
CA CYS A 89 7.45 -1.45 0.12
C CYS A 89 8.02 -2.59 0.98
N ARG A 90 9.13 -3.21 0.56
CA ARG A 90 9.80 -4.25 1.34
C ARG A 90 10.27 -3.74 2.70
N ALA A 91 10.87 -2.56 2.74
CA ALA A 91 11.28 -1.93 3.99
C ALA A 91 10.09 -1.65 4.92
N GLN A 92 8.97 -1.16 4.36
CA GLN A 92 7.73 -0.91 5.12
C GLN A 92 7.11 -2.20 5.67
N LEU A 93 7.21 -3.32 4.96
CA LEU A 93 6.76 -4.63 5.41
C LEU A 93 7.58 -5.13 6.61
N CYS A 94 8.91 -4.97 6.55
CA CYS A 94 9.84 -5.33 7.63
C CYS A 94 9.80 -4.39 8.83
N ALA A 95 9.32 -3.15 8.66
CA ALA A 95 9.19 -2.22 9.76
C ALA A 95 8.22 -2.80 10.82
N PRO A 96 8.58 -2.77 12.12
CA PRO A 96 7.66 -3.16 13.18
C PRO A 96 6.36 -2.37 13.02
N LYS A 97 5.22 -2.97 13.38
CA LYS A 97 3.94 -2.26 13.47
C LYS A 97 4.12 -1.20 14.55
N SER A 98 4.61 -0.02 14.16
CA SER A 98 4.67 1.13 15.05
C SER A 98 3.25 1.33 15.54
N THR A 99 3.08 1.40 16.85
CA THR A 99 1.82 1.79 17.48
C THR A 99 1.43 3.15 16.92
N GLU A 100 0.64 3.15 15.84
CA GLU A 100 0.00 4.34 15.29
C GLU A 100 -1.14 4.73 16.25
N ASN A 101 -0.72 5.22 17.40
CA ASN A 101 -1.54 6.00 18.30
C ASN A 101 -0.57 6.72 19.23
N MET A 102 0.02 7.83 18.76
CA MET A 102 0.39 8.98 19.60
C MET A 102 0.91 10.13 18.74
N VAL A 103 0.14 11.22 18.76
CA VAL A 103 0.56 12.61 18.59
C VAL A 103 0.95 13.03 17.16
N ARG A 104 -0.07 13.21 16.32
CA ARG A 104 -0.11 14.42 15.49
C ARG A 104 -0.16 15.59 16.49
N GLY A 105 0.96 16.29 16.61
CA GLY A 105 1.13 17.37 17.58
C GLY A 105 0.08 18.47 17.42
N SER A 106 -0.63 18.71 18.52
CA SER A 106 -1.01 20.05 18.97
C SER A 106 -0.50 20.15 20.41
N PRO A 107 0.39 21.08 20.77
CA PRO A 107 0.66 21.34 22.18
C PRO A 107 -0.61 21.95 22.78
N GLU A 108 -1.18 21.30 23.79
CA GLU A 108 -2.24 21.89 24.60
C GLU A 108 -1.71 23.11 25.35
N PRO A 109 -2.28 24.32 25.18
CA PRO A 109 -2.08 25.37 26.15
C PRO A 109 -2.87 25.00 27.41
N ARG A 110 -2.15 24.59 28.46
CA ARG A 110 -2.69 24.53 29.83
C ARG A 110 -3.08 25.95 30.25
N VAL A 111 -4.31 26.35 30.00
CA VAL A 111 -4.90 27.50 30.69
C VAL A 111 -5.33 26.99 32.06
N LEU A 112 -4.45 27.22 33.03
CA LEU A 112 -4.75 27.16 34.45
C LEU A 112 -6.02 27.98 34.70
N GLY A 113 -7.08 27.34 35.17
CA GLY A 113 -8.36 27.97 35.44
C GLY A 113 -8.24 29.16 36.41
N PRO A 114 -9.21 30.09 36.39
CA PRO A 114 -9.17 31.26 37.26
C PRO A 114 -9.21 30.80 38.72
N PRO A 115 -8.45 31.42 39.63
CA PRO A 115 -8.69 31.22 41.05
C PRO A 115 -10.04 31.84 41.40
N ASP A 116 -11.00 30.97 41.72
CA ASP A 116 -12.25 31.26 42.42
C ASP A 116 -11.94 32.21 43.58
N SER A 117 -12.19 33.50 43.33
CA SER A 117 -12.10 34.53 44.35
C SER A 117 -13.48 34.66 44.95
N LEU A 118 -13.51 34.52 46.27
CA LEU A 118 -14.49 34.99 47.27
C LEU A 118 -15.13 33.84 48.07
N PRO A 119 -15.64 34.08 49.29
CA PRO A 119 -15.48 35.25 50.17
C PRO A 119 -15.03 34.85 51.58
N PHE A 120 -14.28 35.67 52.31
CA PHE A 120 -14.30 35.56 53.79
C PHE A 120 -13.96 36.89 54.48
N LYS A 121 -15.03 37.48 55.05
CA LYS A 121 -15.13 38.31 56.26
C LYS A 121 -14.25 39.55 56.44
#